data_AF-A0A7S2SRG6-F1
#
_entry.id   AF-A0A7S2SRG6-F1
#
_cell.length_a   1.000
_cell.length_b   1.000
_cell.length_c   1.000
_cell.angle_alpha   90.00
_cell.angle_beta   90.00
_cell.angle_gamma   90.00
#
_symmetry.space_group_name_H-M   'P 1'
#
loop_
_entity.id
_entity.type
_entity.pdbx_description
1 polymer ?
#
loop_
_entity_poly.entity_id
_entity_poly.type
_entity_poly.pdbx_seq_one_letter_code
_entity_poly.pdbx_strand_id
1 'polypeptide(L)'
;GERSRPEPPPSGGSGVLSMRLLTHNMLVCNIKGVTNGYPFRIEVDELEVQESEFNAEFIQNMLPKLEYDVLRVAAESLGYGELPPSDQIDEATKQDEDFLRKVHHALMDMHVLEGRLVCPE
;
A
#
# COMPACT_ATOMS: atom_id res chain seq x y z
N GLY A 1 -32.63 37.31 -0.92
CA GLY A 1 -31.24 37.32 -0.45
C GLY A 1 -31.13 36.27 0.61
N GLU A 2 -30.89 35.02 0.20
CA GLU A 2 -30.82 33.89 1.11
C GLU A 2 -29.50 33.18 0.82
N ARG A 3 -28.58 33.36 1.76
CA ARG A 3 -27.23 32.82 1.71
C ARG A 3 -27.34 31.34 2.10
N SER A 4 -27.41 30.46 1.11
CA SER A 4 -27.24 29.03 1.30
C SER A 4 -25.85 28.79 1.88
N ARG A 5 -25.82 28.37 3.14
CA ARG A 5 -24.62 27.95 3.84
C ARG A 5 -24.28 26.54 3.33
N PRO A 6 -23.05 26.25 2.88
CA PRO A 6 -22.68 24.88 2.55
C PRO A 6 -22.72 24.05 3.85
N GLU A 7 -23.44 22.94 3.79
CA GLU A 7 -23.44 21.90 4.83
C GLU A 7 -21.99 21.39 4.99
N PRO A 8 -21.49 21.20 6.22
CA PRO A 8 -20.20 20.53 6.41
C PRO A 8 -20.31 19.09 5.90
N PRO A 9 -19.23 18.52 5.33
CA PRO A 9 -19.23 17.11 4.96
C PRO A 9 -19.50 16.25 6.19
N PRO A 10 -20.17 15.10 6.05
CA PRO A 10 -20.37 14.20 7.16
C PRO A 10 -19.01 13.69 7.64
N SER A 11 -18.60 14.16 8.83
CA SER A 11 -17.60 13.50 9.66
C SER A 11 -18.18 12.17 10.16
N GLY A 12 -18.31 11.22 9.25
CA GLY A 12 -18.75 9.85 9.52
C GLY A 12 -17.54 9.00 9.88
N GLY A 13 -17.21 8.93 11.17
CA GLY A 13 -16.39 7.85 11.69
C GLY A 13 -17.13 6.52 11.53
N SER A 14 -17.04 5.92 10.34
CA SER A 14 -17.39 4.53 10.10
C SER A 14 -16.06 3.84 9.83
N GLY A 15 -15.57 3.12 10.83
CA GLY A 15 -14.31 2.38 10.74
C GLY A 15 -14.44 1.24 9.73
N VAL A 16 -14.35 1.57 8.45
CA VAL A 16 -13.83 0.63 7.46
C VAL A 16 -12.34 0.55 7.79
N LEU A 17 -11.88 -0.60 8.28
CA LEU A 17 -10.44 -0.83 8.47
C LEU A 17 -9.81 -0.97 7.09
N SER A 18 -9.68 0.15 6.36
CA SER A 18 -9.04 0.21 5.06
C SER A 18 -7.58 -0.23 5.24
N MET A 19 -7.19 -1.28 4.52
CA MET A 19 -5.87 -1.88 4.69
C MET A 19 -4.86 -1.23 3.76
N ARG A 20 -3.72 -0.82 4.31
CA ARG A 20 -2.59 -0.30 3.53
C ARG A 20 -1.72 -1.44 3.01
N LEU A 21 -1.07 -1.23 1.87
CA LEU A 21 -0.08 -2.17 1.34
C LEU A 21 1.10 -2.39 2.30
N LEU A 22 1.45 -1.39 3.13
CA LEU A 22 2.41 -1.56 4.23
C LEU A 22 2.01 -2.70 5.18
N THR A 23 0.74 -2.75 5.57
CA THR A 23 0.22 -3.81 6.44
C THR A 23 0.26 -5.16 5.73
N HIS A 24 -0.07 -5.20 4.44
CA HIS A 24 -0.03 -6.44 3.64
C HIS A 24 1.38 -7.01 3.57
N ASN A 25 2.37 -6.15 3.36
CA ASN A 25 3.76 -6.54 3.24
C ASN A 25 4.31 -7.19 4.53
N MET A 26 3.75 -6.86 5.69
CA MET A 26 4.17 -7.38 7.00
C MET A 26 3.36 -8.59 7.49
N LEU A 27 2.30 -9.00 6.81
CA LEU A 27 1.45 -10.13 7.22
C LEU A 27 1.97 -11.45 6.67
N VAL A 28 2.06 -12.46 7.55
CA VAL A 28 2.45 -13.83 7.22
C VAL A 28 1.34 -14.80 7.62
N CYS A 29 1.04 -15.77 6.78
CA CYS A 29 0.06 -16.81 7.04
C CYS A 29 0.64 -17.83 8.04
N ASN A 30 0.05 -17.90 9.24
CA ASN A 30 0.51 -18.81 10.31
C ASN A 30 -0.52 -19.92 10.59
N ILE A 31 -1.24 -20.38 9.56
CA ILE A 31 -2.21 -21.47 9.68
C ILE A 31 -1.44 -22.77 9.93
N LYS A 32 -1.94 -23.61 10.85
CA LYS A 32 -1.30 -24.89 11.20
C LYS A 32 -1.20 -25.78 9.96
N GLY A 33 0.02 -26.12 9.57
CA GLY A 33 0.31 -26.99 8.42
C GLY A 33 0.84 -26.27 7.18
N VAL A 34 0.79 -24.93 7.15
CA VAL A 34 1.40 -24.13 6.08
C VAL A 34 2.89 -23.99 6.36
N THR A 35 3.72 -24.36 5.38
CA THR A 35 5.18 -24.26 5.50
C THR A 35 5.68 -22.96 4.88
N ASN A 36 5.04 -22.48 3.80
CA ASN A 36 5.43 -21.28 3.08
C ASN A 36 4.30 -20.23 3.06
N GLY A 37 4.03 -19.60 4.20
CA GLY A 37 2.89 -18.70 4.40
C GLY A 37 3.05 -17.26 3.87
N TYR A 38 4.07 -16.97 3.05
CA TYR A 38 4.37 -15.63 2.60
C TYR A 38 4.82 -15.61 1.13
N PRO A 39 4.42 -14.60 0.34
CA PRO A 39 3.47 -13.53 0.66
C PRO A 39 2.00 -13.96 0.50
N PHE A 40 1.08 -13.29 1.20
CA PHE A 40 -0.34 -13.41 0.89
C PHE A 40 -0.62 -12.86 -0.52
N ARG A 41 -1.44 -13.56 -1.31
CA ARG A 41 -1.99 -12.99 -2.55
C ARG A 41 -3.11 -12.03 -2.17
N ILE A 42 -3.04 -10.81 -2.67
CA ILE A 42 -4.07 -9.80 -2.47
C ILE A 42 -5.03 -9.82 -3.65
N GLU A 43 -6.33 -9.96 -3.37
CA GLU A 43 -7.39 -9.83 -4.36
C GLU A 43 -8.26 -8.65 -3.91
N VAL A 44 -8.18 -7.55 -4.66
CA VAL A 44 -8.85 -6.29 -4.34
C VAL A 44 -10.15 -6.18 -5.12
N ASP A 45 -11.23 -5.96 -4.40
CA ASP A 45 -12.56 -5.73 -4.97
C ASP A 45 -12.86 -4.21 -5.02
N GLU A 46 -12.45 -3.45 -3.99
CA GLU A 46 -12.56 -1.99 -3.93
C GLU A 46 -11.27 -1.34 -3.40
N LEU A 47 -10.78 -0.33 -4.12
CA LEU A 47 -9.57 0.44 -3.83
C LEU A 47 -9.90 1.94 -3.75
N GLU A 48 -9.39 2.59 -2.73
CA GLU A 48 -9.36 4.04 -2.60
C GLU A 48 -7.91 4.53 -2.64
N VAL A 49 -7.68 5.65 -3.33
CA VAL A 49 -6.37 6.30 -3.36
C VAL A 49 -6.49 7.62 -2.61
N GLN A 50 -5.81 7.72 -1.47
CA GLN A 50 -5.85 8.88 -0.59
C GLN A 50 -4.44 9.42 -0.37
N GLU A 51 -4.15 10.59 -0.95
CA GLU A 51 -2.85 11.25 -0.80
C GLU A 51 -2.53 11.52 0.68
N SER A 52 -1.40 10.99 1.13
CA SER A 52 -0.85 11.17 2.47
C SER A 52 0.34 12.12 2.45
N GLU A 53 0.75 12.62 3.62
CA GLU A 53 1.97 13.43 3.72
C GLU A 53 3.19 12.60 3.28
N PHE A 54 3.89 13.09 2.26
CA PHE A 54 5.11 12.47 1.76
C PHE A 54 6.26 12.68 2.74
N ASN A 55 6.88 11.59 3.16
CA ASN A 55 8.05 11.61 4.04
C ASN A 55 9.14 10.68 3.49
N ALA A 56 10.12 11.26 2.80
CA ALA A 56 11.23 10.53 2.19
C ALA A 56 12.04 9.72 3.21
N GLU A 57 12.33 10.29 4.39
CA GLU A 57 13.08 9.61 5.44
C GLU A 57 12.34 8.36 5.93
N PHE A 58 11.02 8.44 6.10
CA PHE A 58 10.20 7.29 6.48
C PHE A 58 10.31 6.15 5.46
N ILE A 59 10.20 6.48 4.16
CA ILE A 59 10.28 5.48 3.09
C ILE A 59 11.68 4.86 3.02
N GLN A 60 12.74 5.67 3.11
CA GLN A 60 14.12 5.17 3.13
C GLN A 60 14.38 4.21 4.30
N ASN A 61 13.81 4.50 5.48
CA ASN A 61 13.92 3.63 6.65
C ASN A 61 13.04 2.37 6.55
N MET A 62 11.96 2.41 5.77
CA MET A 62 11.06 1.27 5.56
C MET A 62 11.51 0.35 4.43
N LEU A 63 12.06 0.89 3.33
CA LEU A 63 12.57 0.11 2.19
C LEU A 63 13.38 -1.14 2.58
N PRO A 64 14.37 -1.09 3.50
CA PRO A 64 15.12 -2.28 3.90
C PRO A 64 14.35 -3.29 4.76
N LYS A 65 13.18 -2.91 5.29
CA LYS A 65 12.28 -3.76 6.09
C LYS A 65 11.13 -4.33 5.27
N LEU A 66 10.97 -3.86 4.04
CA LEU A 66 9.89 -4.25 3.15
C LEU A 66 10.42 -5.27 2.16
N GLU A 67 9.58 -6.25 1.88
CA GLU A 67 9.79 -7.15 0.75
C GLU A 67 9.32 -6.41 -0.51
N TYR A 68 10.25 -5.72 -1.16
CA TYR A 68 9.96 -4.83 -2.28
C TYR A 68 9.23 -5.54 -3.43
N ASP A 69 9.64 -6.77 -3.77
CA ASP A 69 8.98 -7.54 -4.83
C ASP A 69 7.52 -7.86 -4.50
N VAL A 70 7.22 -8.10 -3.22
CA VAL A 70 5.86 -8.34 -2.75
C VAL A 70 5.03 -7.06 -2.84
N LEU A 71 5.60 -5.92 -2.44
CA LEU A 71 4.95 -4.61 -2.61
C LEU A 71 4.67 -4.33 -4.08
N ARG A 72 5.64 -4.57 -4.97
CA ARG A 72 5.51 -4.34 -6.41
C ARG A 72 4.39 -5.18 -7.00
N VAL A 73 4.38 -6.49 -6.71
CA VAL A 73 3.33 -7.40 -7.21
C VAL A 73 1.96 -7.04 -6.64
N ALA A 74 1.88 -6.66 -5.37
CA ALA A 74 0.64 -6.20 -4.77
C ALA A 74 0.16 -4.92 -5.47
N ALA A 75 0.99 -3.89 -5.57
CA ALA A 75 0.67 -2.64 -6.26
C ALA A 75 0.24 -2.88 -7.72
N GLU A 76 0.92 -3.77 -8.44
CA GLU A 76 0.57 -4.17 -9.81
C GLU A 76 -0.83 -4.83 -9.87
N SER A 77 -1.17 -5.66 -8.87
CA SER A 77 -2.50 -6.27 -8.73
C SER A 77 -3.59 -5.23 -8.47
N LEU A 78 -3.22 -4.09 -7.90
CA LEU A 78 -4.10 -2.93 -7.68
C LEU A 78 -4.12 -1.96 -8.89
N GLY A 79 -3.42 -2.28 -9.98
CA GLY A 79 -3.34 -1.44 -11.18
C GLY A 79 -2.24 -0.37 -11.13
N TYR A 80 -1.34 -0.41 -10.15
CA TYR A 80 -0.22 0.51 -10.00
C TYR A 80 1.11 -0.15 -10.40
N GLY A 81 1.45 -0.05 -11.69
CA GLY A 81 2.67 -0.62 -12.30
C GLY A 81 3.85 0.35 -12.40
N GLU A 82 3.85 1.45 -11.64
CA GLU A 82 4.89 2.50 -11.69
C GLU A 82 6.19 2.11 -10.95
N LEU A 83 6.14 1.05 -10.15
CA LEU A 83 7.27 0.56 -9.37
C LEU A 83 8.22 -0.26 -10.26
N PRO A 84 9.50 0.15 -10.38
CA PRO A 84 10.47 -0.59 -11.19
C PRO A 84 10.76 -1.99 -10.63
N PRO A 85 11.28 -2.93 -11.43
CA PRO A 85 11.77 -4.21 -10.92
C PRO A 85 12.91 -4.03 -9.92
N SER A 86 13.04 -4.92 -8.94
CA SER A 86 14.09 -4.87 -7.91
C SER A 86 15.51 -4.86 -8.49
N ASP A 87 15.74 -5.52 -9.63
CA ASP A 87 17.03 -5.51 -10.35
C ASP A 87 17.45 -4.13 -10.88
N GLN A 88 16.51 -3.18 -11.00
CA GLN A 88 16.75 -1.82 -11.49
C GLN A 88 16.88 -0.81 -10.35
N ILE A 89 16.90 -1.25 -9.09
CA ILE A 89 16.94 -0.38 -7.92
C ILE A 89 18.34 -0.43 -7.32
N ASP A 90 19.16 0.56 -7.66
CA ASP A 90 20.45 0.77 -7.03
C ASP A 90 20.39 1.78 -5.88
N GLU A 91 21.50 1.99 -5.18
CA GLU A 91 21.56 2.91 -4.05
C GLU A 91 21.26 4.36 -4.45
N ALA A 92 21.52 4.76 -5.70
CA ALA A 92 21.14 6.09 -6.17
C ALA A 92 19.61 6.18 -6.36
N THR A 93 18.98 5.14 -6.92
CA THR A 93 17.51 5.07 -7.03
C THR A 93 16.82 5.10 -5.68
N LYS A 94 17.39 4.46 -4.65
CA LYS A 94 16.82 4.50 -3.29
C LYS A 94 16.85 5.90 -2.65
N GLN A 95 17.70 6.80 -3.16
CA GLN A 95 17.78 8.19 -2.72
C GLN A 95 17.03 9.15 -3.66
N ASP A 96 16.56 8.65 -4.81
CA ASP A 96 15.82 9.42 -5.79
C ASP A 96 14.42 9.76 -5.28
N GLU A 97 14.06 11.04 -5.28
CA GLU A 97 12.79 11.51 -4.73
C GLU A 97 11.60 10.98 -5.53
N ASP A 98 11.72 10.89 -6.86
CA ASP A 98 10.66 10.37 -7.73
C ASP A 98 10.37 8.90 -7.41
N PHE A 99 11.40 8.08 -7.25
CA PHE A 99 11.26 6.69 -6.79
C PHE A 99 10.61 6.61 -5.41
N LEU A 100 11.09 7.40 -4.44
CA LEU A 100 10.54 7.42 -3.08
C LEU A 100 9.08 7.85 -3.05
N ARG A 101 8.67 8.80 -3.90
CA ARG A 101 7.27 9.21 -4.06
C ARG A 101 6.42 8.07 -4.61
N LYS A 102 6.91 7.33 -5.61
CA LYS A 102 6.20 6.18 -6.16
C LYS A 102 5.99 5.07 -5.13
N VAL A 103 7.02 4.81 -4.30
CA VAL A 103 6.96 3.83 -3.21
C VAL A 103 6.04 4.31 -2.09
N HIS A 104 6.10 5.59 -1.72
CA HIS A 104 5.17 6.19 -0.76
C HIS A 104 3.73 6.03 -1.22
N HIS A 105 3.44 6.37 -2.48
CA HIS A 105 2.10 6.22 -3.04
C HIS A 105 1.58 4.80 -2.89
N ALA A 106 2.38 3.81 -3.31
CA ALA A 106 2.00 2.41 -3.16
C ALA A 106 1.80 2.02 -1.68
N LEU A 107 2.69 2.42 -0.77
CA LEU A 107 2.63 2.00 0.63
C LEU A 107 1.55 2.69 1.46
N MET A 108 1.34 3.98 1.20
CA MET A 108 0.61 4.89 2.09
C MET A 108 -0.69 5.38 1.48
N ASP A 109 -0.72 5.64 0.17
CA ASP A 109 -1.88 6.25 -0.48
C ASP A 109 -2.88 5.20 -0.99
N MET A 110 -2.41 3.99 -1.30
CA MET A 110 -3.28 2.90 -1.75
C MET A 110 -3.97 2.21 -0.57
N HIS A 111 -5.28 2.37 -0.49
CA HIS A 111 -6.14 1.87 0.59
C HIS A 111 -7.13 0.83 0.04
N VAL A 112 -6.94 -0.43 0.43
CA VAL A 112 -7.90 -1.49 0.08
C VAL A 112 -9.12 -1.37 1.00
N LEU A 113 -10.26 -1.00 0.43
CA LEU A 113 -11.54 -0.87 1.13
C LEU A 113 -12.22 -2.23 1.26
N GLU A 114 -12.28 -2.97 0.15
CA GLU A 114 -12.82 -4.33 0.10
C GLU A 114 -11.88 -5.25 -0.67
N GLY A 115 -11.69 -6.45 -0.14
CA GLY A 115 -10.84 -7.46 -0.75
C GLY A 115 -10.55 -8.61 0.20
N ARG A 116 -9.69 -9.51 -0.24
CA ARG A 116 -9.30 -10.70 0.52
C ARG A 116 -7.81 -10.99 0.36
N LEU A 117 -7.24 -11.54 1.43
CA LEU A 117 -5.90 -12.08 1.46
C LEU A 117 -5.98 -13.60 1.35
N VAL A 118 -5.40 -14.14 0.29
CA VAL A 118 -5.35 -15.58 0.03
C VAL A 118 -3.99 -16.10 0.45
N CYS A 119 -3.97 -17.04 1.40
CA CYS A 119 -2.75 -17.74 1.79
C CYS A 119 -2.24 -18.53 0.58
N PRO A 120 -0.94 -18.49 0.27
CA PRO A 120 -0.41 -19.16 -0.93
C PRO A 120 -0.41 -20.70 -0.84
N GLU A 121 -0.63 -21.27 0.36
CA GLU A 121 -0.60 -22.72 0.66
C GLU A 121 -1.85 -23.16 1.44
#